data_AF-A0A6H9GYG7-F1
#
_entry.id   AF-A0A6H9GYG7-F1
#
_cell.length_a   1.000
_cell.length_b   1.000
_cell.length_c   1.000
_cell.angle_alpha   90.00
_cell.angle_beta   90.00
_cell.angle_gamma   90.00
#
_symmetry.space_group_name_H-M   'P 1'
#
loop_
_entity.id
_entity.type
_entity.pdbx_description
1 polymer ?
#
loop_
_entity_poly.entity_id
_entity_poly.type
_entity_poly.pdbx_seq_one_letter_code
_entity_poly.pdbx_strand_id
1 'polypeptide(L)'
;MKEIRFSDHAKFKIDILANHELNISPEFIIDTICNPDKIEILPESKVIFQRRLNENLVLRVICREFSAFILIITLYPGRTNRYEKD
;
A
#
# COMPACT_ATOMS: atom_id res chain seq x y z
N MET A 1 2.67 -16.43 -7.21
CA MET A 1 2.11 -15.15 -6.72
C MET A 1 0.97 -14.74 -7.64
N LYS A 2 -0.13 -14.19 -7.10
CA LYS A 2 -1.23 -13.68 -7.93
C LYS A 2 -0.76 -12.45 -8.71
N GLU A 3 -1.38 -12.20 -9.86
CA GLU A 3 -1.17 -10.94 -10.60
C GLU A 3 -1.57 -9.75 -9.70
N ILE A 4 -0.79 -8.68 -9.71
CA ILE A 4 -1.08 -7.45 -8.94
C ILE A 4 -1.49 -6.36 -9.94
N ARG A 5 -2.66 -5.74 -9.70
CA ARG A 5 -3.23 -4.72 -10.56
C ARG A 5 -3.43 -3.42 -9.79
N PHE A 6 -3.14 -2.30 -10.46
CA PHE A 6 -3.44 -0.96 -9.94
C PHE A 6 -4.79 -0.50 -10.46
N SER A 7 -5.69 -0.12 -9.56
CA SER A 7 -6.87 0.65 -9.93
C SER A 7 -6.48 2.06 -10.40
N ASP A 8 -7.36 2.73 -11.14
CA ASP A 8 -7.11 4.10 -11.57
C ASP A 8 -7.02 5.07 -10.38
N HIS A 9 -7.76 4.80 -9.30
CA HIS A 9 -7.63 5.56 -8.06
C HIS A 9 -6.24 5.40 -7.42
N ALA A 10 -5.66 4.19 -7.44
CA ALA A 10 -4.31 3.96 -6.95
C ALA A 10 -3.25 4.67 -7.82
N LYS A 11 -3.36 4.61 -9.15
CA LYS A 11 -2.47 5.35 -10.07
C LYS A 11 -2.52 6.84 -9.80
N PHE A 12 -3.73 7.41 -9.68
CA PHE A 12 -3.92 8.81 -9.34
C PHE A 12 -3.30 9.20 -7.98
N LYS A 13 -3.36 8.31 -6.98
CA LYS A 13 -2.69 8.53 -5.70
C LYS A 13 -1.17 8.54 -5.81
N ILE A 14 -0.58 7.70 -6.65
CA ILE A 14 0.87 7.73 -6.93
C ILE A 14 1.25 9.10 -7.50
N ASP A 15 0.51 9.59 -8.48
CA ASP A 15 0.77 10.89 -9.11
C ASP A 15 0.65 12.06 -8.10
N ILE A 16 -0.36 12.02 -7.22
CA ILE A 16 -0.49 13.02 -6.15
C ILE A 16 0.73 13.01 -5.23
N LEU A 17 1.20 11.83 -4.81
CA LEU A 17 2.34 11.72 -3.89
C LEU A 17 3.62 12.21 -4.55
N ALA A 18 3.84 11.89 -5.84
CA ALA A 18 4.96 12.40 -6.62
C ALA A 18 4.95 13.94 -6.71
N ASN A 19 3.77 14.55 -6.92
CA ASN A 19 3.60 16.01 -6.92
C ASN A 19 3.89 16.66 -5.56
N HIS A 20 3.84 15.88 -4.47
CA HIS A 20 4.24 16.29 -3.13
C HIS A 20 5.66 15.83 -2.76
N GLU A 21 6.51 15.57 -3.77
CA GLU A 21 7.92 15.17 -3.61
C GLU A 21 8.12 13.81 -2.93
N LEU A 22 7.05 13.02 -2.78
CA LEU A 22 7.10 11.66 -2.25
C LEU A 22 7.01 10.66 -3.41
N ASN A 23 8.14 10.42 -4.06
CA ASN A 23 8.24 9.47 -5.16
C ASN A 23 8.22 8.03 -4.64
N ILE A 24 7.18 7.28 -4.98
CA ILE A 24 7.03 5.87 -4.62
C ILE A 24 6.95 5.07 -5.91
N SER A 25 7.90 4.16 -6.11
CA SER A 25 7.95 3.36 -7.32
C SER A 25 6.88 2.25 -7.30
N PRO A 26 6.32 1.86 -8.46
CA PRO A 26 5.42 0.72 -8.55
C PRO A 26 6.03 -0.57 -7.97
N GLU A 27 7.34 -0.77 -8.13
CA GLU A 27 8.09 -1.92 -7.61
C GLU A 27 8.07 -1.94 -6.09
N PHE A 28 8.25 -0.78 -5.43
CA PHE A 28 8.15 -0.69 -3.97
C PHE A 28 6.72 -0.97 -3.47
N ILE A 29 5.70 -0.53 -4.20
CA ILE A 29 4.28 -0.82 -3.86
C ILE A 29 3.99 -2.32 -3.97
N ILE A 30 4.50 -2.96 -5.02
CA ILE A 30 4.40 -4.42 -5.20
C ILE A 30 5.15 -5.14 -4.08
N ASP A 31 6.39 -4.74 -3.79
CA ASP A 31 7.20 -5.31 -2.71
C ASP A 31 6.54 -5.12 -1.33
N THR A 32 5.81 -4.02 -1.11
CA THR A 32 5.01 -3.82 0.11
C THR A 32 3.92 -4.89 0.27
N ILE A 33 3.35 -5.39 -0.82
CA ILE A 33 2.36 -6.48 -0.79
C ILE A 33 3.04 -7.84 -0.61
N CYS A 34 4.19 -8.04 -1.25
CA CYS A 34 4.92 -9.31 -1.21
C CYS A 34 5.64 -9.55 0.13
N ASN A 35 6.21 -8.48 0.68
CA ASN A 35 7.07 -8.48 1.86
C ASN A 35 6.66 -7.32 2.80
N PRO A 36 5.46 -7.38 3.40
CA PRO A 36 4.99 -6.37 4.34
C PRO A 36 5.68 -6.48 5.70
N ASP A 37 5.86 -5.34 6.37
CA ASP A 37 6.21 -5.33 7.79
C ASP A 37 4.99 -5.68 8.67
N LYS A 38 3.79 -5.32 8.19
CA LYS A 38 2.52 -5.56 8.91
C LYS A 38 1.37 -5.79 7.94
N ILE A 39 0.46 -6.69 8.30
CA ILE A 39 -0.78 -6.98 7.59
C ILE A 39 -1.95 -6.70 8.52
N GLU A 40 -2.95 -5.95 8.04
CA GLU A 40 -4.21 -5.72 8.76
C GLU A 40 -5.40 -6.17 7.91
N ILE A 41 -6.26 -7.01 8.48
CA ILE A 41 -7.48 -7.48 7.83
C ILE A 41 -8.62 -6.52 8.18
N LEU A 42 -9.30 -6.00 7.18
CA LEU A 42 -10.47 -5.13 7.31
C LEU A 42 -11.76 -5.86 6.95
N PRO A 43 -12.93 -5.30 7.33
CA PRO A 43 -14.22 -5.73 6.79
C PRO A 43 -14.27 -5.71 5.25
N GLU A 44 -15.24 -6.44 4.67
CA GLU A 44 -15.47 -6.50 3.21
C GLU A 44 -14.28 -7.04 2.39
N SER A 45 -13.53 -7.98 2.97
CA SER A 45 -12.40 -8.66 2.33
C SER A 45 -11.30 -7.69 1.84
N LYS A 46 -11.14 -6.57 2.55
CA LYS A 46 -10.05 -5.62 2.32
C LYS A 46 -8.87 -6.00 3.22
N VAL A 47 -7.66 -5.83 2.71
CA VAL A 47 -6.42 -6.08 3.43
C VAL A 47 -5.53 -4.87 3.28
N ILE A 48 -4.90 -4.44 4.37
CA ILE A 48 -3.85 -3.42 4.35
C ILE A 48 -2.51 -4.10 4.48
N PHE A 49 -1.64 -3.86 3.50
CA PHE A 49 -0.22 -4.18 3.58
C PHE A 49 0.53 -2.91 3.95
N GLN A 50 1.38 -3.00 4.96
CA GLN A 50 2.17 -1.87 5.45
C GLN A 50 3.65 -2.18 5.35
N ARG A 51 4.42 -1.18 4.93
CA ARG A 51 5.88 -1.21 4.94
C ARG A 51 6.47 0.15 5.30
N ARG A 52 7.59 0.17 6.02
CA ARG A 52 8.33 1.38 6.34
C ARG A 52 8.78 2.08 5.06
N LEU A 53 8.46 3.38 4.97
CA LEU A 53 8.83 4.23 3.84
C LEU A 53 10.07 5.07 4.17
N ASN A 54 10.14 5.61 5.39
CA ASN A 54 11.30 6.29 5.94
C ASN A 54 11.23 6.31 7.48
N GLU A 55 12.07 7.11 8.13
CA GLU A 55 12.13 7.22 9.60
C GLU A 55 10.77 7.58 10.24
N ASN A 56 9.98 8.41 9.55
CA ASN A 56 8.75 9.00 10.11
C ASN A 56 7.46 8.49 9.46
N LEU A 57 7.57 7.80 8.32
CA LEU A 57 6.45 7.36 7.52
C LEU A 57 6.49 5.85 7.22
N VAL A 58 5.30 5.27 7.19
CA VAL A 58 4.99 3.97 6.60
C VAL A 58 4.14 4.17 5.35
N LEU A 59 4.31 3.33 4.34
CA LEU A 59 3.36 3.19 3.24
C LEU A 59 2.30 2.18 3.65
N ARG A 60 1.03 2.54 3.47
CA ARG A 60 -0.11 1.64 3.65
C ARG A 60 -0.80 1.43 2.30
N VAL A 61 -0.90 0.19 1.86
CA VAL A 61 -1.48 -0.22 0.58
C VAL A 61 -2.75 -1.02 0.87
N ILE A 62 -3.90 -0.49 0.46
CA ILE A 62 -5.18 -1.17 0.63
C ILE A 62 -5.49 -1.98 -0.62
N CYS A 63 -5.70 -3.27 -0.41
CA CYS A 63 -5.98 -4.23 -1.46
C CYS A 63 -7.33 -4.92 -1.23
N ARG A 64 -7.91 -5.43 -2.32
CA ARG A 64 -8.88 -6.52 -2.27
C ARG A 64 -8.33 -7.71 -3.02
N GLU A 65 -8.39 -8.87 -2.40
CA GLU A 65 -7.91 -10.11 -2.99
C GLU A 65 -9.05 -10.82 -3.73
N PHE A 66 -8.78 -11.21 -4.97
CA PHE A 66 -9.65 -12.06 -5.78
C PHE A 66 -8.97 -13.42 -5.99
N SER A 67 -9.70 -14.39 -6.56
CA SER A 67 -9.15 -15.72 -6.85
C SER A 67 -7.93 -15.65 -7.78
N ALA A 68 -7.96 -14.80 -8.81
CA ALA A 68 -6.92 -14.71 -9.85
C ALA A 68 -5.90 -13.57 -9.65
N PHE A 69 -6.29 -12.47 -9.00
CA PHE A 69 -5.46 -11.26 -8.89
C PHE A 69 -5.67 -10.54 -7.55
N ILE A 70 -4.75 -9.65 -7.21
CA ILE A 70 -4.86 -8.69 -6.12
C ILE A 70 -5.08 -7.31 -6.75
N LEU A 71 -6.14 -6.62 -6.34
CA LEU A 71 -6.41 -5.25 -6.79
C LEU A 71 -5.97 -4.26 -5.72
N ILE A 72 -5.02 -3.39 -6.06
CA ILE A 72 -4.66 -2.22 -5.25
C ILE A 72 -5.77 -1.18 -5.42
N ILE A 73 -6.52 -0.94 -4.36
CA ILE A 73 -7.62 0.03 -4.33
C ILE A 73 -7.05 1.43 -4.13
N THR A 74 -6.16 1.60 -3.15
CA THR A 74 -5.55 2.89 -2.82
C THR A 74 -4.27 2.70 -2.02
N LEU A 75 -3.47 3.76 -1.90
CA LEU A 75 -2.29 3.81 -1.05
C LEU A 75 -2.14 5.20 -0.43
N TYR A 76 -1.52 5.25 0.74
CA TYR A 76 -1.21 6.51 1.41
C TYR A 76 -0.05 6.35 2.40
N PRO A 77 0.75 7.40 2.60
CA PRO A 77 1.69 7.45 3.71
C PRO A 77 0.95 7.66 5.04
N GLY A 78 1.40 6.98 6.08
CA GLY A 78 0.94 7.15 7.46
C GLY A 78 2.13 7.49 8.37
N ARG A 79 1.89 8.26 9.44
CA ARG A 79 2.95 8.49 10.45
C ARG A 79 3.25 7.19 11.18
N THR A 80 4.53 6.85 11.31
CA THR A 80 5.01 5.64 11.98
C THR A 80 4.44 5.51 13.40
N ASN A 81 4.47 6.61 14.17
CA ASN A 81 3.95 6.65 15.55
C ASN A 81 2.45 6.34 15.70
N ARG A 82 1.68 6.35 14.61
CA ARG A 82 0.26 6.01 14.61
C ARG A 82 0.04 4.52 14.40
N TYR A 83 0.94 3.83 13.71
CA TYR A 83 0.69 2.49 13.17
C TYR A 83 1.68 1.41 13.63
N GLU A 84 2.86 1.81 14.10
CA GLU A 84 3.83 0.94 14.76
C GLU A 84 3.71 1.03 16.29
N LYS A 85 2.48 1.08 16.82
CA LYS A 85 2.27 0.90 18.26
C LYS A 85 2.19 -0.60 18.56
N ASP A 86 2.99 -1.03 19.53
CA ASP A 86 3.01 -2.40 20.08
C ASP A 86 1.63 -2.82 20.63
#